data_AF-U1QWF9-F1
#
_entry.id   AF-U1QWF9-F1
#
_cell.length_a   1.000
_cell.length_b   1.000
_cell.length_c   1.000
_cell.angle_alpha   90.00
_cell.angle_beta   90.00
_cell.angle_gamma   90.00
#
_symmetry.space_group_name_H-M   'P 1'
#
loop_
_entity.id
_entity.type
_entity.pdbx_description
1 polymer ?
#
loop_
_entity_poly.entity_id
_entity_poly.type
_entity_poly.pdbx_seq_one_letter_code
_entity_poly.pdbx_strand_id
1 'polypeptide(L)'
;MARDDVIVPMPEAALVDGNRFDDEFATLRRKHGTYWRWVRPVFDGASRADANARLEFRAIPAQPTVRDSMAFLAAFAGLMECLPQRRHPAATLDWGTAHDNFRAAVADGLDADLRWVTNEGVETTDTDRIFTDVLDHAEAGLVGAGCSERTAAGMLEPLRHRVETRTTPASWKVDRARESLAAGDSFAEAVQTAQQAYLGRQRETLLDGSFVDWA
;
A
#
# COMPACT_ATOMS: atom_id res chain seq x y z
N MET A 1 -17.96 -0.26 33.72
CA MET A 1 -17.19 0.42 32.66
C MET A 1 -15.92 1.13 33.14
N ALA A 2 -15.70 1.35 34.45
CA ALA A 2 -14.51 2.03 34.98
C ALA A 2 -13.51 1.08 35.71
N ARG A 3 -13.53 -0.22 35.39
CA ARG A 3 -12.68 -1.25 36.03
C ARG A 3 -11.93 -2.13 35.03
N ASP A 4 -12.01 -1.82 33.74
CA ASP A 4 -11.28 -2.59 32.73
C ASP A 4 -9.83 -2.13 32.74
N ASP A 5 -8.90 -3.09 32.76
CA ASP A 5 -7.47 -2.80 32.68
C ASP A 5 -7.17 -2.06 31.37
N VAL A 6 -6.56 -0.88 31.49
CA VAL A 6 -6.17 -0.08 30.33
C VAL A 6 -4.92 -0.72 29.73
N ILE A 7 -5.07 -1.43 28.60
CA ILE A 7 -3.95 -2.07 27.85
C ILE A 7 -2.86 -1.06 27.48
N VAL A 8 -3.24 0.21 27.29
CA VAL A 8 -2.35 1.29 26.89
C VAL A 8 -2.59 2.51 27.81
N PRO A 9 -1.95 2.58 28.99
CA PRO A 9 -2.25 3.61 29.99
C PRO A 9 -1.92 5.01 29.47
N MET A 10 -2.67 6.03 29.88
CA MET A 10 -2.27 7.43 29.67
C MET A 10 -1.20 7.77 30.71
N PRO A 11 0.05 8.07 30.34
CA PRO A 11 1.00 8.59 31.31
C PRO A 11 0.52 9.95 31.81
N GLU A 12 0.54 10.19 33.12
CA GLU A 12 0.13 11.47 33.73
C GLU A 12 0.91 12.65 33.13
N ALA A 13 2.16 12.44 32.72
CA ALA A 13 2.99 13.44 32.02
C ALA A 13 2.45 13.86 30.63
N ALA A 14 1.56 13.08 30.01
CA ALA A 14 0.86 13.49 28.78
C ALA A 14 -0.40 14.32 29.07
N LEU A 15 -0.81 14.42 30.33
CA LEU A 15 -1.96 15.20 30.80
C LEU A 15 -1.54 16.50 31.51
N VAL A 16 -0.26 16.62 31.87
CA VAL A 16 0.26 17.71 32.68
C VAL A 16 1.51 18.27 31.99
N ASP A 17 1.43 19.52 31.54
CA ASP A 17 2.55 20.39 31.16
C ASP A 17 3.20 20.20 29.79
N GLY A 18 2.38 20.04 28.75
CA GLY A 18 2.81 20.20 27.36
C GLY A 18 2.66 21.65 26.88
N ASN A 19 3.67 22.21 26.20
CA ASN A 19 3.59 23.57 25.62
C ASN A 19 3.03 23.60 24.20
N ARG A 20 2.64 22.44 23.64
CA ARG A 20 2.14 22.35 22.28
C ARG A 20 0.63 22.51 22.25
N PHE A 21 0.14 23.07 21.15
CA PHE A 21 -1.31 23.22 20.94
C PHE A 21 -2.03 21.87 20.93
N ASP A 22 -1.41 20.83 20.37
CA ASP A 22 -2.00 19.50 20.28
C ASP A 22 -2.00 18.70 21.60
N ASP A 23 -1.40 19.22 22.67
CA ASP A 23 -1.46 18.63 24.01
C ASP A 23 -2.85 18.83 24.64
N GLU A 24 -3.61 19.85 24.23
CA GLU A 24 -5.04 20.02 24.59
C GLU A 24 -5.90 18.81 24.13
N PHE A 25 -5.41 18.05 23.14
CA PHE A 25 -6.08 16.88 22.57
C PHE A 25 -5.35 15.56 22.90
N ALA A 26 -4.60 15.50 24.00
CA ALA A 26 -3.79 14.33 24.38
C ALA A 26 -4.57 12.99 24.37
N THR A 27 -5.83 13.00 24.84
CA THR A 27 -6.69 11.80 24.82
C THR A 27 -7.03 11.35 23.39
N LEU A 28 -7.30 12.30 22.49
CA LEU A 28 -7.55 12.01 21.07
C LEU A 28 -6.28 11.45 20.41
N ARG A 29 -5.12 12.08 20.64
CA ARG A 29 -3.82 11.63 20.11
C ARG A 29 -3.48 10.22 20.57
N ARG A 30 -3.65 9.91 21.86
CA ARG A 30 -3.45 8.54 22.38
C ARG A 30 -4.36 7.54 21.71
N LYS A 31 -5.67 7.84 21.64
CA LYS A 31 -6.65 6.97 20.99
C LYS A 31 -6.32 6.78 19.50
N HIS A 32 -5.88 7.82 18.80
CA HIS A 32 -5.44 7.70 17.41
C HIS A 32 -4.20 6.80 17.24
N GLY A 33 -3.32 6.74 18.24
CA GLY A 33 -2.17 5.85 18.28
C GLY A 33 -2.51 4.37 18.44
N THR A 34 -3.66 4.05 19.04
CA THR A 34 -4.09 2.67 19.34
C THR A 34 -5.15 2.12 18.39
N TYR A 35 -5.59 2.90 17.41
CA TYR A 35 -6.52 2.48 16.37
C TYR A 35 -5.79 2.36 15.02
N TRP A 36 -5.58 1.13 14.58
CA TRP A 36 -4.93 0.83 13.29
C TRP A 36 -5.95 0.74 12.16
N ARG A 37 -6.12 1.84 11.43
CA ARG A 37 -6.94 1.94 10.22
C ARG A 37 -6.06 1.88 8.96
N TRP A 38 -6.61 1.40 7.85
CA TRP A 38 -5.93 1.41 6.54
C TRP A 38 -5.69 2.83 6.02
N VAL A 39 -6.66 3.73 6.21
CA VAL A 39 -6.51 5.16 5.98
C VAL A 39 -6.69 5.86 7.32
N ARG A 40 -5.68 6.61 7.76
CA ARG A 40 -5.69 7.26 9.08
C ARG A 40 -5.56 8.77 8.95
N PRO A 41 -6.55 9.55 9.43
CA PRO A 41 -6.34 10.96 9.64
C PRO A 41 -5.39 11.16 10.83
N VAL A 42 -4.37 11.98 10.60
CA VAL A 42 -3.38 12.39 11.58
C VAL A 42 -3.48 13.88 11.78
N PHE A 43 -3.58 14.27 13.04
CA PHE A 43 -3.62 15.66 13.48
C PHE A 43 -2.35 15.95 14.25
N ASP A 44 -1.71 17.06 13.91
CA ASP A 44 -0.46 17.52 14.52
C ASP A 44 -0.52 19.05 14.64
N GLY A 45 0.13 19.61 15.66
CA GLY A 45 0.11 21.05 15.90
C GLY A 45 1.01 21.44 17.06
N ALA A 46 2.27 21.76 16.75
CA ALA A 46 3.20 22.33 17.74
C ALA A 46 2.65 23.66 18.30
N SER A 47 1.99 24.44 17.45
CA SER A 47 1.24 25.64 17.83
C SER A 47 -0.12 25.65 17.10
N ARG A 48 -1.01 26.58 17.47
CA ARG A 48 -2.28 26.76 16.73
C ARG A 48 -2.04 27.19 15.28
N ALA A 49 -0.98 27.95 15.02
CA ALA A 49 -0.61 28.39 13.67
C ALA A 49 -0.06 27.23 12.82
N ASP A 50 0.59 26.23 13.46
CA ASP A 50 1.19 25.07 12.80
C ASP A 50 0.26 23.84 12.77
N ALA A 51 -1.00 24.01 13.19
CA ALA A 51 -1.97 22.93 13.22
C ALA A 51 -2.28 22.44 11.80
N ASN A 52 -2.11 21.13 11.57
CA ASN A 52 -2.31 20.49 10.28
C ASN A 52 -3.06 19.16 10.41
N ALA A 53 -3.71 18.77 9.31
CA ALA A 53 -4.31 17.47 9.13
C ALA A 53 -3.69 16.78 7.91
N ARG A 54 -3.32 15.52 8.07
CA ARG A 54 -2.75 14.67 7.02
C ARG A 54 -3.48 13.35 6.96
N LEU A 55 -3.45 12.72 5.79
CA LEU A 55 -3.93 11.35 5.60
C LEU A 55 -2.73 10.42 5.48
N GLU A 56 -2.69 9.38 6.30
CA GLU A 56 -1.74 8.29 6.15
C GLU A 56 -2.42 7.10 5.47
N PHE A 57 -1.88 6.69 4.33
CA PHE A 57 -2.28 5.45 3.66
C PHE A 57 -1.37 4.31 4.11
N ARG A 58 -1.93 3.33 4.84
CA ARG A 58 -1.19 2.30 5.59
C ARG A 58 -1.43 0.88 5.07
N ALA A 59 -2.15 0.76 3.96
CA ALA A 59 -2.55 -0.52 3.41
C ALA A 59 -1.45 -1.22 2.59
N ILE A 60 -0.45 -0.48 2.11
CA ILE A 60 0.60 -1.01 1.23
C ILE A 60 1.62 -1.79 2.07
N PRO A 61 1.86 -3.09 1.79
CA PRO A 61 2.89 -3.85 2.49
C PRO A 61 4.29 -3.40 2.09
N ALA A 62 5.29 -3.76 2.90
CA ALA A 62 6.70 -3.57 2.53
C ALA A 62 7.03 -4.35 1.25
N GLN A 63 7.91 -3.77 0.43
CA GLN A 63 8.33 -4.36 -0.86
C GLN A 63 9.73 -4.98 -0.76
N PRO A 64 10.06 -5.93 -1.66
CA PRO A 64 11.36 -6.62 -1.62
C PRO A 64 12.55 -5.69 -1.86
N THR A 65 12.43 -4.67 -2.71
CA THR A 65 13.54 -3.74 -3.00
C THR A 65 13.16 -2.28 -2.79
N VAL A 66 14.17 -1.39 -2.76
CA VAL A 66 13.95 0.06 -2.75
C VAL A 66 13.21 0.49 -4.02
N ARG A 67 13.58 -0.04 -5.19
CA ARG A 67 12.93 0.29 -6.46
C ARG A 67 11.44 -0.09 -6.45
N ASP A 68 11.10 -1.28 -5.94
CA ASP A 68 9.70 -1.70 -5.80
C ASP A 68 8.92 -0.82 -4.79
N SER A 69 9.57 -0.41 -3.70
CA SER A 69 8.96 0.51 -2.72
C SER A 69 8.66 1.88 -3.37
N MET A 70 9.62 2.39 -4.15
CA MET A 70 9.47 3.64 -4.88
C MET A 70 8.40 3.55 -5.97
N ALA A 71 8.22 2.39 -6.59
CA ALA A 71 7.17 2.18 -7.60
C ALA A 71 5.76 2.38 -7.02
N PHE A 72 5.48 1.86 -5.82
CA PHE A 72 4.21 2.10 -5.13
C PHE A 72 4.04 3.57 -4.71
N LEU A 73 5.10 4.21 -4.23
CA LEU A 73 5.06 5.64 -3.89
C LEU A 73 4.76 6.50 -5.11
N ALA A 74 5.45 6.23 -6.22
CA ALA A 74 5.27 6.92 -7.49
C ALA A 74 3.85 6.69 -8.05
N ALA A 75 3.36 5.45 -7.99
CA ALA A 75 1.98 5.14 -8.41
C ALA A 75 0.95 5.93 -7.60
N PHE A 76 1.09 5.93 -6.27
CA PHE A 76 0.20 6.68 -5.40
C PHE A 76 0.26 8.19 -5.66
N ALA A 77 1.46 8.76 -5.77
CA ALA A 77 1.66 10.18 -6.06
C ALA A 77 1.04 10.57 -7.41
N GLY A 78 1.30 9.79 -8.46
CA GLY A 78 0.74 9.99 -9.78
C GLY A 78 -0.79 9.93 -9.79
N LEU A 79 -1.39 8.95 -9.13
CA LEU A 79 -2.85 8.84 -9.01
C LEU A 79 -3.45 10.04 -8.27
N MET A 80 -2.82 10.48 -7.19
CA MET A 80 -3.33 11.63 -6.43
C MET A 80 -3.26 12.95 -7.21
N GLU A 81 -2.27 13.10 -8.10
CA GLU A 81 -2.19 14.24 -9.01
C GLU A 81 -3.22 14.12 -10.14
N CYS A 82 -3.35 12.93 -10.73
CA CYS A 82 -4.08 12.71 -11.97
C CYS A 82 -5.60 12.57 -11.79
N LEU A 83 -6.04 11.71 -10.88
CA LEU A 83 -7.45 11.31 -10.78
C LEU A 83 -8.38 12.51 -10.50
N PRO A 84 -8.07 13.43 -9.56
CA PRO A 84 -8.91 14.59 -9.31
C PRO A 84 -8.96 15.55 -10.51
N GLN A 85 -7.82 15.77 -11.17
CA GLN A 85 -7.72 16.66 -12.33
C GLN A 85 -8.54 16.14 -13.51
N ARG A 86 -8.48 14.83 -13.77
CA ARG A 86 -9.26 14.17 -14.82
C ARG A 86 -10.72 13.90 -14.43
N ARG A 87 -11.11 14.22 -13.19
CA ARG A 87 -12.44 13.89 -12.63
C ARG A 87 -12.78 12.40 -12.79
N HIS A 88 -11.77 11.56 -12.55
CA HIS A 88 -11.91 10.12 -12.67
C HIS A 88 -13.06 9.59 -11.80
N PRO A 89 -13.93 8.70 -12.30
CA PRO A 89 -15.12 8.25 -11.58
C PRO A 89 -14.84 7.31 -10.41
N ALA A 90 -13.58 6.94 -10.14
CA ALA A 90 -13.21 6.07 -9.01
C ALA A 90 -13.81 6.52 -7.65
N ALA A 91 -13.93 7.83 -7.42
CA ALA A 91 -14.54 8.37 -6.21
C ALA A 91 -16.07 8.15 -6.11
N THR A 92 -16.70 7.68 -7.19
CA THR A 92 -18.13 7.35 -7.25
C THR A 92 -18.43 5.89 -6.92
N LEU A 93 -17.40 5.05 -6.81
CA LEU A 93 -17.55 3.68 -6.32
C LEU A 93 -18.17 3.71 -4.92
N ASP A 94 -19.20 2.90 -4.71
CA ASP A 94 -19.81 2.80 -3.40
C ASP A 94 -18.82 2.21 -2.38
N TRP A 95 -18.98 2.63 -1.12
CA TRP A 95 -18.09 2.19 -0.05
C TRP A 95 -18.10 0.66 0.15
N GLY A 96 -19.23 0.00 -0.07
CA GLY A 96 -19.35 -1.45 0.06
C GLY A 96 -18.47 -2.16 -0.97
N THR A 97 -18.57 -1.76 -2.24
CA THR A 97 -17.72 -2.26 -3.32
C THR A 97 -16.23 -1.98 -3.06
N ALA A 98 -15.88 -0.77 -2.62
CA ALA A 98 -14.49 -0.45 -2.29
C ALA A 98 -13.95 -1.31 -1.14
N HIS A 99 -14.77 -1.55 -0.11
CA HIS A 99 -14.44 -2.44 1.00
C HIS A 99 -14.29 -3.90 0.55
N ASP A 100 -15.20 -4.40 -0.27
CA ASP A 100 -15.19 -5.78 -0.76
C ASP A 100 -14.01 -6.03 -1.69
N ASN A 101 -13.72 -5.10 -2.61
CA ASN A 101 -12.50 -5.12 -3.42
C ASN A 101 -11.25 -5.22 -2.55
N PHE A 102 -11.16 -4.41 -1.49
CA PHE A 102 -10.02 -4.43 -0.60
C PHE A 102 -9.87 -5.80 0.09
N ARG A 103 -10.98 -6.38 0.57
CA ARG A 103 -10.97 -7.69 1.21
C ARG A 103 -10.61 -8.81 0.24
N ALA A 104 -11.12 -8.77 -0.99
CA ALA A 104 -10.77 -9.70 -2.06
C ALA A 104 -9.27 -9.60 -2.41
N ALA A 105 -8.74 -8.39 -2.62
CA ALA A 105 -7.32 -8.18 -2.90
C ALA A 105 -6.40 -8.69 -1.78
N VAL A 106 -6.83 -8.59 -0.51
CA VAL A 106 -6.08 -9.15 0.63
C VAL A 106 -6.07 -10.69 0.62
N ALA A 107 -7.15 -11.33 0.17
CA ALA A 107 -7.28 -12.78 0.14
C ALA A 107 -6.59 -13.39 -1.09
N ASP A 108 -6.87 -12.83 -2.27
CA ASP A 108 -6.61 -13.47 -3.56
C ASP A 108 -5.61 -12.68 -4.44
N GLY A 109 -5.15 -11.50 -3.98
CA GLY A 109 -4.12 -10.73 -4.68
C GLY A 109 -4.56 -10.29 -6.07
N LEU A 110 -3.75 -10.63 -7.10
CA LEU A 110 -4.04 -10.30 -8.50
C LEU A 110 -5.14 -11.18 -9.12
N ASP A 111 -5.48 -12.29 -8.48
CA ASP A 111 -6.56 -13.20 -8.90
C ASP A 111 -7.92 -12.78 -8.33
N ALA A 112 -7.97 -11.69 -7.56
CA ALA A 112 -9.20 -11.18 -6.96
C ALA A 112 -10.17 -10.64 -8.03
N ASP A 113 -11.46 -10.97 -7.87
CA ASP A 113 -12.56 -10.38 -8.64
C ASP A 113 -12.82 -8.94 -8.16
N LEU A 114 -12.08 -7.98 -8.71
CA LEU A 114 -12.21 -6.56 -8.37
C LEU A 114 -13.23 -5.88 -9.28
N ARG A 115 -14.10 -5.02 -8.72
CA ARG A 115 -14.99 -4.15 -9.50
C ARG A 115 -14.38 -2.76 -9.63
N TRP A 116 -14.27 -2.26 -10.84
CA TRP A 116 -13.71 -0.93 -11.10
C TRP A 116 -14.58 -0.16 -12.09
N VAL A 117 -14.45 1.16 -12.08
CA VAL A 117 -15.00 2.05 -13.11
C VAL A 117 -13.83 2.77 -13.76
N THR A 118 -13.63 2.53 -15.05
CA THR A 118 -12.53 3.16 -15.81
C THR A 118 -12.80 4.65 -16.00
N ASN A 119 -11.80 5.41 -16.48
CA ASN A 119 -11.97 6.85 -16.72
C ASN A 119 -13.14 7.18 -17.66
N GLU A 120 -13.46 6.29 -18.59
CA GLU A 120 -14.60 6.40 -19.51
C GLU A 120 -15.98 6.19 -18.84
N GLY A 121 -16.03 5.88 -17.55
CA GLY A 121 -17.27 5.58 -16.82
C GLY A 121 -17.79 4.16 -17.05
N VAL A 122 -16.96 3.26 -17.58
CA VAL A 122 -17.34 1.87 -17.87
C VAL A 122 -16.95 0.98 -16.68
N GLU A 123 -17.91 0.23 -16.16
CA GLU A 123 -17.65 -0.77 -15.12
C GLU A 123 -16.93 -2.00 -15.72
N THR A 124 -15.97 -2.55 -14.98
CA THR A 124 -15.18 -3.70 -15.41
C THR A 124 -14.71 -4.54 -14.22
N THR A 125 -14.55 -5.84 -14.47
CA THR A 125 -13.84 -6.78 -13.58
C THR A 125 -12.60 -7.39 -14.24
N ASP A 126 -12.28 -6.97 -15.45
CA ASP A 126 -11.09 -7.42 -16.18
C ASP A 126 -9.83 -6.83 -15.53
N THR A 127 -8.99 -7.71 -14.96
CA THR A 127 -7.75 -7.35 -14.28
C THR A 127 -6.82 -6.48 -15.13
N ASP A 128 -6.63 -6.82 -16.41
CA ASP A 128 -5.71 -6.09 -17.28
C ASP A 128 -6.27 -4.69 -17.55
N ARG A 129 -7.57 -4.58 -17.84
CA ARG A 129 -8.23 -3.29 -18.03
C ARG A 129 -8.15 -2.41 -16.77
N ILE A 130 -8.33 -2.99 -15.59
CA ILE A 130 -8.23 -2.25 -14.31
C ILE A 130 -6.83 -1.68 -14.14
N PHE A 131 -5.80 -2.52 -14.27
CA PHE A 131 -4.44 -2.09 -14.00
C PHE A 131 -3.85 -1.22 -15.12
N THR A 132 -4.28 -1.38 -16.38
CA THR A 132 -3.97 -0.43 -17.45
C THR A 132 -4.52 0.96 -17.09
N ASP A 133 -5.80 1.06 -16.75
CA ASP A 133 -6.42 2.33 -16.38
C ASP A 133 -5.70 2.96 -15.17
N VAL A 134 -5.47 2.21 -14.10
CA VAL A 134 -4.77 2.70 -12.90
C VAL A 134 -3.33 3.15 -13.20
N LEU A 135 -2.52 2.31 -13.86
CA LEU A 135 -1.09 2.61 -14.06
C LEU A 135 -0.87 3.71 -15.11
N ASP A 136 -1.73 3.82 -16.12
CA ASP A 136 -1.66 4.90 -17.10
C ASP A 136 -2.03 6.26 -16.48
N HIS A 137 -3.02 6.27 -15.58
CA HIS A 137 -3.34 7.49 -14.82
C HIS A 137 -2.23 7.85 -13.83
N ALA A 138 -1.60 6.87 -13.20
CA ALA A 138 -0.43 7.11 -12.37
C ALA A 138 0.71 7.76 -13.18
N GLU A 139 1.03 7.20 -14.34
CA GLU A 139 2.08 7.71 -15.23
C GLU A 139 1.77 9.14 -15.68
N ALA A 140 0.54 9.37 -16.15
CA ALA A 140 0.10 10.69 -16.59
C ALA A 140 0.14 11.74 -15.47
N GLY A 141 -0.11 11.34 -14.21
CA GLY A 141 0.04 12.23 -13.06
C GLY A 141 1.49 12.59 -12.76
N LEU A 142 2.41 11.62 -12.83
CA LEU A 142 3.84 11.88 -12.67
C LEU A 142 4.37 12.81 -13.77
N VAL A 143 3.95 12.60 -15.02
CA VAL A 143 4.29 13.51 -16.13
C VAL A 143 3.70 14.90 -15.90
N GLY A 144 2.44 14.99 -15.46
CA GLY A 144 1.80 16.26 -15.08
C GLY A 144 2.55 17.01 -13.97
N ALA A 145 3.15 16.28 -13.03
CA ALA A 145 3.98 16.82 -11.96
C ALA A 145 5.43 17.18 -12.39
N GLY A 146 5.77 17.02 -13.67
CA GLY A 146 7.06 17.44 -14.25
C GLY A 146 8.10 16.33 -14.40
N CYS A 147 7.77 15.06 -14.18
CA CYS A 147 8.64 13.95 -14.57
C CYS A 147 8.71 13.83 -16.10
N SER A 148 9.86 13.42 -16.64
CA SER A 148 9.92 12.98 -18.03
C SER A 148 9.12 11.68 -18.20
N GLU A 149 8.52 11.45 -19.38
CA GLU A 149 7.80 10.21 -19.70
C GLU A 149 8.65 8.97 -19.39
N ARG A 150 9.92 8.98 -19.82
CA ARG A 150 10.88 7.89 -19.54
C ARG A 150 11.08 7.65 -18.04
N THR A 151 11.12 8.71 -17.23
CA THR A 151 11.25 8.60 -15.77
C THR A 151 9.97 8.03 -15.15
N ALA A 152 8.80 8.52 -15.56
CA ALA A 152 7.52 8.06 -15.03
C ALA A 152 7.28 6.58 -15.38
N ALA A 153 7.46 6.21 -16.64
CA ALA A 153 7.40 4.82 -17.10
C ALA A 153 8.38 3.92 -16.34
N GLY A 154 9.63 4.36 -16.17
CA GLY A 154 10.66 3.60 -15.45
C GLY A 154 10.37 3.40 -13.96
N MET A 155 9.72 4.37 -13.31
CA MET A 155 9.28 4.24 -11.91
C MET A 155 8.14 3.22 -11.75
N LEU A 156 7.26 3.12 -12.74
CA LEU A 156 6.07 2.25 -12.68
C LEU A 156 6.30 0.86 -13.27
N GLU A 157 7.38 0.66 -14.02
CA GLU A 157 7.75 -0.60 -14.66
C GLU A 157 7.70 -1.83 -13.72
N PRO A 158 8.17 -1.78 -12.45
CA PRO A 158 8.06 -2.93 -11.56
C PRO A 158 6.61 -3.36 -11.28
N LEU A 159 5.66 -2.41 -11.25
CA LEU A 159 4.25 -2.72 -11.04
C LEU A 159 3.59 -3.24 -12.31
N ARG A 160 3.93 -2.67 -13.47
CA ARG A 160 3.46 -3.17 -14.78
C ARG A 160 3.89 -4.62 -14.98
N HIS A 161 5.15 -4.93 -14.70
CA HIS A 161 5.67 -6.30 -14.80
C HIS A 161 4.94 -7.30 -13.89
N ARG A 162 4.56 -6.90 -12.68
CA ARG A 162 3.80 -7.78 -11.75
C ARG A 162 2.42 -8.12 -12.29
N VAL A 163 1.75 -7.16 -12.91
CA VAL A 163 0.44 -7.37 -13.55
C VAL A 163 0.60 -8.27 -14.77
N GLU A 164 1.58 -7.99 -15.63
CA GLU A 164 1.88 -8.76 -16.85
C GLU A 164 2.21 -10.23 -16.55
N THR A 165 3.01 -10.48 -15.51
CA THR A 165 3.43 -11.83 -15.11
C THR A 165 2.50 -12.49 -14.10
N ARG A 166 1.44 -11.81 -13.67
CA ARG A 166 0.53 -12.22 -12.60
C ARG A 166 1.26 -12.69 -11.33
N THR A 167 2.41 -12.08 -11.05
CA THR A 167 3.30 -12.50 -9.97
C THR A 167 3.55 -11.35 -9.01
N THR A 168 3.35 -11.61 -7.72
CA THR A 168 3.63 -10.68 -6.62
C THR A 168 4.70 -11.27 -5.71
N PRO A 169 5.37 -10.46 -4.87
CA PRO A 169 6.29 -11.00 -3.86
C PRO A 169 5.64 -12.01 -2.90
N ALA A 170 4.32 -11.90 -2.69
CA ALA A 170 3.56 -12.84 -1.88
C ALA A 170 3.34 -14.16 -2.62
N SER A 171 2.83 -14.12 -3.86
CA SER A 171 2.59 -15.33 -4.66
C SER A 171 3.89 -16.06 -4.97
N TRP A 172 4.98 -15.32 -5.29
CA TRP A 172 6.31 -15.92 -5.49
C TRP A 172 6.78 -16.74 -4.28
N LYS A 173 6.58 -16.24 -3.05
CA LYS A 173 6.91 -17.00 -1.83
C LYS A 173 6.04 -18.24 -1.69
N VAL A 174 4.74 -18.12 -1.96
CA VAL A 174 3.81 -19.25 -1.91
C VAL A 174 4.19 -20.32 -2.94
N ASP A 175 4.58 -19.93 -4.15
CA ASP A 175 4.97 -20.86 -5.20
C ASP A 175 6.27 -21.58 -4.86
N ARG A 176 7.27 -20.89 -4.29
CA ARG A 176 8.48 -21.55 -3.74
C ARG A 176 8.15 -22.58 -2.66
N ALA A 177 7.22 -22.26 -1.76
CA ALA A 177 6.79 -23.21 -0.73
C ALA A 177 6.04 -24.41 -1.34
N ARG A 178 5.20 -24.19 -2.35
CA ARG A 178 4.50 -25.26 -3.08
C ARG A 178 5.46 -26.20 -3.81
N GLU A 179 6.52 -25.66 -4.40
CA GLU A 179 7.56 -26.45 -5.08
C GLU A 179 8.32 -27.35 -4.09
N SER A 180 8.71 -26.82 -2.93
CA SER A 180 9.38 -27.59 -1.87
C SER A 180 8.46 -28.68 -1.30
N LEU A 181 7.17 -28.38 -1.09
CA LEU A 181 6.16 -29.39 -0.73
C LEU A 181 6.02 -30.49 -1.79
N ALA A 182 5.99 -30.11 -3.08
CA ALA A 182 5.91 -31.07 -4.17
C ALA A 182 7.16 -31.95 -4.29
N ALA A 183 8.31 -31.45 -3.82
CA ALA A 183 9.56 -32.22 -3.72
C ALA A 183 9.59 -33.19 -2.51
N GLY A 184 8.59 -33.14 -1.63
CA GLY A 184 8.44 -34.05 -0.49
C GLY A 184 8.88 -33.49 0.86
N ASP A 185 9.25 -32.21 0.92
CA ASP A 185 9.61 -31.55 2.17
C ASP A 185 8.38 -31.38 3.08
N SER A 186 8.60 -31.30 4.40
CA SER A 186 7.53 -30.96 5.32
C SER A 186 7.07 -29.51 5.14
N PHE A 187 5.87 -29.17 5.61
CA PHE A 187 5.37 -27.79 5.55
C PHE A 187 6.29 -26.76 6.23
N ALA A 188 6.89 -27.12 7.37
CA ALA A 188 7.80 -26.23 8.08
C ALA A 188 9.08 -25.98 7.27
N GLU A 189 9.65 -27.02 6.66
CA GLU A 189 10.81 -26.92 5.78
C GLU A 189 10.47 -26.09 4.54
N ALA A 190 9.31 -26.32 3.91
CA ALA A 190 8.89 -25.58 2.73
C ALA A 190 8.75 -24.06 2.97
N VAL A 191 8.14 -23.68 4.09
CA VAL A 191 8.03 -22.27 4.49
C VAL A 191 9.41 -21.68 4.78
N GLN A 192 10.28 -22.42 5.46
CA GLN A 192 11.64 -21.97 5.75
C GLN A 192 12.46 -21.78 4.48
N THR A 193 12.43 -22.75 3.56
CA THR A 193 13.11 -22.70 2.26
C THR A 193 12.64 -21.51 1.43
N ALA A 194 11.32 -21.31 1.32
CA ALA A 194 10.76 -20.16 0.60
C ALA A 194 11.21 -18.82 1.21
N GLN A 195 11.22 -18.71 2.54
CA GLN A 195 11.65 -17.49 3.23
C GLN A 195 13.16 -17.24 3.08
N GLN A 196 13.99 -18.29 3.14
CA GLN A 196 15.43 -18.17 2.92
C GLN A 196 15.75 -17.75 1.47
N ALA A 197 15.06 -18.34 0.49
CA ALA A 197 15.17 -17.94 -0.90
C ALA A 197 14.78 -16.47 -1.11
N TYR A 198 13.67 -16.04 -0.49
CA TYR A 198 13.24 -14.63 -0.53
C TYR A 198 14.32 -13.68 0.03
N LEU A 199 14.88 -14.01 1.19
CA LEU A 199 15.93 -13.18 1.82
C LEU A 199 17.22 -13.16 1.01
N GLY A 200 17.57 -14.29 0.37
CA GLY A 200 18.71 -14.39 -0.54
C GLY A 200 18.56 -13.43 -1.72
N ARG A 201 17.45 -13.54 -2.45
CA ARG A 201 17.15 -12.66 -3.59
C ARG A 201 17.08 -11.19 -3.16
N GLN A 202 16.38 -10.89 -2.06
CA GLN A 202 16.31 -9.54 -1.52
C GLN A 202 17.68 -8.97 -1.22
N ARG A 203 18.58 -9.75 -0.61
CA ARG A 203 19.93 -9.26 -0.27
C ARG A 203 20.72 -8.88 -1.52
N GLU A 204 20.55 -9.62 -2.61
CA GLU A 204 21.23 -9.38 -3.88
C GLU A 204 20.65 -8.16 -4.63
N THR A 205 19.34 -7.92 -4.52
CA THR A 205 18.65 -6.91 -5.33
C THR A 205 18.14 -5.70 -4.55
N LEU A 206 18.42 -5.59 -3.24
CA LEU A 206 17.77 -4.60 -2.36
C LEU A 206 17.87 -3.15 -2.87
N LEU A 207 19.07 -2.74 -3.31
CA LEU A 207 19.37 -1.36 -3.71
C LEU A 207 19.38 -1.17 -5.23
N ASP A 208 20.07 -2.07 -5.94
CA ASP A 208 20.37 -1.91 -7.37
C ASP A 208 19.46 -2.74 -8.29
N GLY A 209 18.59 -3.57 -7.72
CA GLY A 209 17.70 -4.45 -8.47
C GLY A 209 16.20 -4.21 -8.21
N SER A 210 15.40 -5.08 -8.77
CA SER A 210 13.94 -5.09 -8.72
C SER A 210 13.42 -6.50 -8.50
N PHE A 211 12.20 -6.64 -8.02
CA PHE A 211 11.49 -7.92 -8.03
C PHE A 211 11.38 -8.54 -9.42
N VAL A 212 11.42 -7.72 -10.47
CA VAL A 212 11.48 -8.15 -11.88
C VAL A 212 12.66 -9.09 -12.15
N ASP A 213 13.75 -8.97 -11.39
CA ASP A 213 14.96 -9.77 -11.56
C ASP A 213 14.87 -11.16 -10.89
N TRP A 214 13.75 -11.48 -10.23
CA TRP A 214 13.60 -12.67 -9.37
C TRP A 214 13.03 -13.89 -10.08
N ALA A 215 12.99 -13.86 -11.41
CA ALA A 215 12.65 -15.01 -12.25
C ALA A 215 13.46 -16.27 -11.85
#